data_AF-A0A8D9HWF1-F1
#
_entry.id   AF-A0A8D9HWF1-F1
#
_cell.length_a   1.000
_cell.length_b   1.000
_cell.length_c   1.000
_cell.angle_alpha   90.00
_cell.angle_beta   90.00
_cell.angle_gamma   90.00
#
_symmetry.space_group_name_H-M   'P 1'
#
loop_
_entity.id
_entity.type
_entity.pdbx_description
1 polymer ?
#
loop_
_entity_poly.entity_id
_entity_poly.type
_entity_poly.pdbx_seq_one_letter_code
_entity_poly.pdbx_strand_id
1 'polypeptide(L)'
;MKIFRSRAGSHSKIILKEETTEGRGEGEIVVVECFQIPQGRIIYASCIGPGTDVFSCKFELHPASGRRLSSESKLERVGEVSDELPGGSVMFVPSFTCPDYKFFITIKRGDLLGS
;
A
#
# COMPACT_ATOMS: atom_id res chain seq x y z
N MET A 1 10.24 10.54 4.33
CA MET A 1 9.87 9.12 4.20
C MET A 1 10.80 8.31 5.08
N LYS A 2 10.29 7.72 6.17
CA LYS A 2 11.06 6.77 6.99
C LYS A 2 10.78 5.38 6.45
N ILE A 3 11.83 4.63 6.11
CA ILE A 3 11.72 3.27 5.58
C ILE A 3 12.04 2.31 6.73
N PHE A 4 11.05 1.52 7.15
CA PHE A 4 11.27 0.43 8.09
C PHE A 4 11.39 -0.89 7.32
N ARG A 5 12.36 -1.73 7.69
CA ARG A 5 12.59 -3.03 7.07
C ARG A 5 12.45 -4.11 8.14
N SER A 6 11.52 -5.03 7.97
CA SER A 6 11.40 -6.25 8.78
C SER A 6 11.66 -7.48 7.89
N ARG A 7 12.29 -8.51 8.47
CA ARG A 7 12.48 -9.82 7.84
C ARG A 7 11.71 -10.83 8.67
N ALA A 8 10.67 -11.41 8.08
CA ALA A 8 9.91 -12.50 8.67
C ALA A 8 9.76 -13.61 7.61
N GLY A 9 10.34 -14.80 7.87
CA GLY A 9 10.27 -15.94 6.95
C GLY A 9 11.00 -15.74 5.60
N SER A 10 10.45 -16.35 4.53
CA SER A 10 10.98 -16.33 3.15
C SER A 10 10.77 -15.02 2.40
N HIS A 11 10.21 -14.00 3.05
CA HIS A 11 9.85 -12.73 2.46
C HIS A 11 10.45 -11.56 3.26
N SER A 12 10.75 -10.45 2.59
CA SER A 12 11.18 -9.23 3.26
C SER A 12 10.13 -8.15 3.09
N LYS A 13 9.78 -7.48 4.19
CA LYS A 13 8.80 -6.40 4.21
C LYS A 13 9.49 -5.05 4.29
N ILE A 14 8.99 -4.11 3.49
CA ILE A 14 9.46 -2.72 3.44
C ILE A 14 8.26 -1.81 3.61
N ILE A 15 8.31 -0.92 4.61
CA ILE A 15 7.34 0.16 4.73
C ILE A 15 7.73 1.25 3.74
N LEU A 16 6.88 1.46 2.73
CA LEU A 16 7.08 2.47 1.68
C LEU A 16 6.63 3.85 2.14
N LYS A 17 5.48 3.91 2.84
CA LYS A 17 4.89 5.16 3.30
C LYS A 17 4.11 4.92 4.58
N GLU A 18 4.28 5.85 5.51
CA GLU A 18 3.49 5.97 6.73
C GLU A 18 3.05 7.44 6.77
N GLU A 19 1.75 7.68 6.80
CA GLU A 19 1.16 9.02 6.81
C GLU A 19 0.10 9.11 7.90
N THR A 20 0.29 10.07 8.80
CA THR A 20 -0.69 10.45 9.82
C THR A 20 -1.63 11.49 9.24
N THR A 21 -2.93 11.23 9.27
CA THR A 21 -3.92 12.21 8.78
C THR A 21 -4.16 13.26 9.87
N GLU A 22 -3.41 14.36 9.85
CA GLU A 22 -3.66 15.48 10.76
C GLU A 22 -4.87 16.32 10.25
N GLY A 23 -6.02 16.17 10.91
CA GLY A 23 -7.21 17.01 10.69
C GLY A 23 -8.56 16.29 10.78
N ARG A 24 -9.43 16.75 11.70
CA ARG A 24 -10.81 16.28 12.02
C ARG A 24 -10.97 14.80 12.43
N GLY A 25 -10.01 13.94 12.14
CA GLY A 25 -9.86 12.58 12.69
C GLY A 25 -8.43 12.47 13.21
N GLU A 26 -8.23 12.78 14.49
CA GLU A 26 -6.92 12.66 15.12
C GLU A 26 -6.52 11.18 15.19
N GLY A 27 -5.41 10.80 14.56
CA GLY A 27 -4.71 9.55 14.87
C GLY A 27 -4.90 8.38 13.90
N GLU A 28 -5.48 8.57 12.72
CA GLU A 28 -5.42 7.53 11.68
C GLU A 28 -4.08 7.56 10.93
N ILE A 29 -3.49 6.38 10.79
CA ILE A 29 -2.22 6.13 10.13
C ILE A 29 -2.51 5.26 8.91
N VAL A 30 -2.15 5.74 7.72
CA VAL A 30 -2.14 4.92 6.52
C VAL A 30 -0.74 4.37 6.32
N VAL A 31 -0.65 3.04 6.26
CA VAL A 31 0.61 2.32 6.05
C VAL A 31 0.57 1.65 4.68
N VAL A 32 1.65 1.82 3.91
CA VAL A 32 1.85 1.11 2.65
C VAL A 32 3.07 0.21 2.76
N GLU A 33 2.83 -1.08 2.54
CA GLU A 33 3.80 -2.15 2.71
C GLU A 33 4.13 -2.79 1.37
N CYS A 34 5.38 -3.19 1.22
CA CYS A 34 5.87 -3.97 0.10
C CYS A 34 6.50 -5.27 0.62
N PHE A 35 5.88 -6.40 0.26
CA PHE A 35 6.39 -7.73 0.55
C PHE A 35 7.13 -8.25 -0.67
N GLN A 36 8.43 -8.46 -0.51
CA GLN A 36 9.25 -9.08 -1.54
C GLN A 36 9.09 -10.60 -1.46
N ILE A 37 8.64 -11.20 -2.55
CA ILE A 37 8.48 -12.65 -2.69
C ILE A 37 9.27 -13.13 -3.93
N PRO A 38 9.59 -14.45 -4.06
CA PRO A 38 10.34 -14.93 -5.22
C PRO A 38 9.69 -14.59 -6.57
N GLN A 39 8.35 -14.58 -6.62
CA GLN A 39 7.58 -14.32 -7.84
C GLN A 39 7.45 -12.82 -8.17
N GLY A 40 7.80 -11.92 -7.25
CA GLY A 40 7.61 -10.48 -7.45
C GLY A 40 7.46 -9.71 -6.14
N ARG A 41 6.59 -8.71 -6.16
CA ARG A 41 6.29 -7.85 -5.00
C ARG A 41 4.79 -7.77 -4.81
N ILE A 42 4.36 -7.88 -3.56
CA ILE A 42 2.97 -7.60 -3.16
C ILE A 42 2.99 -6.23 -2.49
N ILE A 43 2.19 -5.32 -3.01
CA ILE A 43 2.00 -3.98 -2.45
C ILE A 43 0.61 -3.92 -1.84
N TYR A 44 0.58 -3.51 -0.58
CA TYR A 44 -0.62 -3.48 0.24
C TYR A 44 -0.69 -2.16 1.00
N ALA A 45 -1.91 -1.66 1.20
CA ALA A 45 -2.13 -0.50 2.03
C ALA A 45 -3.27 -0.78 3.00
N SER A 46 -3.10 -0.30 4.23
CA SER A 46 -4.05 -0.42 5.32
C SER A 46 -4.15 0.89 6.09
N CYS A 47 -5.23 1.07 6.83
CA CYS A 47 -5.37 2.14 7.81
C CYS A 47 -5.40 1.57 9.23
N ILE A 48 -4.78 2.28 10.16
CA ILE A 48 -4.68 1.95 11.58
C ILE A 48 -5.18 3.15 12.35
N GLY A 49 -6.04 2.92 13.33
CA GLY A 49 -6.49 3.99 14.23
C GLY A 49 -7.96 3.85 14.61
N PRO A 50 -8.40 4.65 15.60
CA PRO A 50 -9.76 4.58 16.15
C PRO A 50 -10.81 5.26 15.26
N GLY A 51 -10.39 5.93 14.17
CA GLY A 51 -11.30 6.65 13.29
C GLY A 51 -12.23 5.72 12.52
N THR A 52 -13.31 6.30 12.00
CA THR A 52 -14.33 5.62 11.19
C THR A 52 -14.27 6.03 9.72
N ASP A 53 -13.30 6.88 9.35
CA ASP A 53 -13.18 7.40 8.00
C ASP A 53 -12.89 6.30 7.00
N VAL A 54 -13.60 6.31 5.86
CA VAL A 54 -13.24 5.40 4.77
C VAL A 54 -12.07 6.03 4.03
N PHE A 55 -11.03 5.25 3.76
CA PHE A 55 -9.96 5.67 2.87
C PHE A 55 -9.95 4.81 1.62
N SER A 56 -9.56 5.42 0.52
CA SER A 56 -9.30 4.73 -0.73
C SER A 56 -7.84 4.96 -1.13
N CYS A 57 -7.24 3.93 -1.73
CA CYS A 57 -5.89 3.99 -2.23
C CYS A 57 -5.86 3.57 -3.69
N LYS A 58 -5.07 4.31 -4.47
CA LYS A 58 -4.76 4.00 -5.85
C LYS A 58 -3.26 3.83 -6.00
N PHE A 59 -2.87 2.67 -6.49
CA PHE A 59 -1.51 2.36 -6.89
C PHE A 59 -1.39 2.53 -8.41
N GLU A 60 -0.37 3.25 -8.86
CA GLU A 60 -0.06 3.40 -10.27
C GLU A 60 1.43 3.11 -10.51
N LEU A 61 1.70 2.10 -11.33
CA LEU A 61 3.03 1.71 -11.74
C LEU A 61 3.23 2.07 -13.21
N HIS A 62 4.18 2.97 -13.46
CA HIS A 62 4.54 3.49 -14.77
C HIS A 62 5.92 2.95 -15.16
N PRO A 63 5.98 1.81 -15.87
CA PRO A 63 7.26 1.29 -16.33
C PRO A 63 7.83 2.18 -17.44
N ALA A 64 9.16 2.20 -17.58
CA ALA A 64 9.83 2.91 -18.67
C ALA A 64 9.41 2.38 -20.06
N SER A 65 9.04 1.10 -20.13
CA SER A 65 8.46 0.46 -21.31
C SER A 65 7.36 -0.53 -20.91
N GLY A 66 6.36 -0.69 -21.77
CA GLY A 66 5.23 -1.59 -21.55
C GLY A 66 3.98 -0.91 -20.98
N ARG A 67 3.05 -1.73 -20.46
CA ARG A 67 1.73 -1.26 -20.02
C ARG A 67 1.78 -0.74 -18.59
N ARG A 68 1.11 0.39 -18.36
CA ARG A 68 0.84 0.92 -17.02
C ARG A 68 -0.02 -0.08 -16.23
N LEU A 69 0.38 -0.37 -15.00
CA LEU A 69 -0.44 -1.13 -14.05
C LEU A 69 -1.10 -0.16 -13.08
N SER A 70 -2.39 -0.37 -12.80
CA SER A 70 -3.07 0.38 -11.75
C SER A 70 -4.03 -0.51 -11.01
N SER A 71 -4.12 -0.31 -9.70
CA SER A 71 -5.08 -0.95 -8.82
C SER A 71 -5.65 0.11 -7.90
N GLU A 72 -6.93 0.01 -7.62
CA GLU A 72 -7.65 0.94 -6.77
C GLU A 72 -8.53 0.12 -5.83
N SER A 73 -8.44 0.43 -4.54
CA SER A 73 -9.19 -0.29 -3.52
C SER A 73 -9.49 0.61 -2.33
N LYS A 74 -10.54 0.25 -1.59
CA LYS A 74 -10.73 0.78 -0.23
C LYS A 74 -9.61 0.23 0.66
N LEU A 75 -9.16 1.05 1.60
CA LEU A 75 -8.20 0.61 2.61
C LEU A 75 -8.91 -0.26 3.63
N GLU A 76 -8.30 -1.40 3.90
CA GLU A 76 -8.70 -2.24 5.02
C GLU A 76 -8.24 -1.59 6.32
N ARG A 77 -9.12 -1.62 7.33
CA ARG A 77 -8.80 -1.15 8.67
C ARG A 77 -8.26 -2.31 9.48
N VAL A 78 -7.04 -2.17 10.00
CA VAL A 78 -6.36 -3.19 10.80
C VAL A 78 -6.03 -2.64 12.18
N GLY A 79 -6.01 -3.52 13.18
CA GLY A 79 -5.64 -3.14 14.55
C GLY A 79 -4.14 -2.86 14.68
N GLU A 80 -3.33 -3.61 13.96
CA GLU A 80 -1.87 -3.47 13.89
C GLU A 80 -1.35 -4.02 12.55
N VAL A 81 -0.12 -3.64 12.20
CA VAL A 81 0.53 -4.15 10.99
C VAL A 81 1.17 -5.50 11.28
N SER A 82 0.83 -6.53 10.49
CA SER A 82 1.44 -7.87 10.58
C SER A 82 2.58 -8.03 9.57
N ASP A 83 3.53 -8.92 9.88
CA ASP A 83 4.54 -9.38 8.91
C ASP A 83 4.02 -10.51 8.00
N GLU A 84 2.80 -10.99 8.22
CA GLU A 84 2.13 -11.98 7.37
C GLU A 84 1.69 -11.37 6.04
N LEU A 85 1.53 -12.21 5.02
CA LEU A 85 1.01 -11.76 3.74
C LEU A 85 -0.46 -11.31 3.90
N PRO A 86 -0.82 -10.16 3.32
CA PRO A 86 -2.17 -9.63 3.43
C PRO A 86 -3.17 -10.51 2.67
N GLY A 87 -4.33 -10.78 3.29
CA GLY A 87 -5.47 -11.46 2.65
C GLY A 87 -6.42 -10.52 1.88
N GLY A 88 -6.22 -9.21 2.02
CA GLY A 88 -7.06 -8.17 1.43
C GLY A 88 -6.72 -7.82 -0.03
N SER A 89 -7.18 -6.64 -0.47
CA SER A 89 -6.90 -6.13 -1.81
C SER A 89 -5.43 -5.70 -1.94
N VAL A 90 -4.72 -6.26 -2.92
CA VAL A 90 -3.30 -6.01 -3.15
C VAL A 90 -3.01 -5.65 -4.60
N MET A 91 -1.88 -4.97 -4.83
CA MET A 91 -1.26 -4.91 -6.15
C MET A 91 -0.09 -5.90 -6.20
N PHE A 92 -0.15 -6.86 -7.13
CA PHE A 92 0.99 -7.72 -7.43
C PHE A 92 1.81 -7.14 -8.58
N VAL A 93 3.11 -6.97 -8.36
CA VAL A 93 4.10 -6.55 -9.35
C VAL A 93 5.02 -7.74 -9.64
N PRO A 94 4.88 -8.42 -10.79
CA PRO A 94 5.69 -9.58 -11.13
C PRO A 94 7.20 -9.26 -11.18
N SER A 95 8.05 -10.22 -10.85
CA SER A 95 9.52 -10.07 -10.85
C SER A 95 10.11 -9.76 -12.23
N PHE A 96 9.43 -10.15 -13.32
CA PHE A 96 9.82 -9.82 -14.69
C PHE A 96 9.44 -8.39 -15.11
N THR A 97 8.74 -7.63 -14.25
CA THR A 97 8.45 -6.22 -14.51
C THR A 97 9.76 -5.43 -14.45
N CYS A 98 10.08 -4.71 -15.54
CA CYS A 98 11.31 -3.91 -15.65
C CYS A 98 11.53 -3.06 -14.37
N PRO A 99 12.73 -3.07 -13.78
CA PRO A 99 13.01 -2.36 -12.53
C PRO A 99 12.96 -0.83 -12.68
N ASP A 100 13.06 -0.32 -13.91
CA ASP A 100 12.92 1.11 -14.19
C ASP A 100 11.43 1.47 -14.33
N TYR A 101 10.82 1.81 -13.20
CA TYR A 101 9.44 2.28 -13.15
C TYR A 101 9.25 3.36 -12.09
N LYS A 102 8.30 4.26 -12.34
CA LYS A 102 7.79 5.20 -11.34
C LYS A 102 6.58 4.59 -10.65
N PHE A 103 6.58 4.63 -9.33
CA PHE A 103 5.50 4.13 -8.50
C PHE A 103 4.81 5.28 -7.77
N PHE A 104 3.50 5.42 -8.00
CA PHE A 104 2.68 6.44 -7.36
C PHE A 104 1.66 5.79 -6.43
N ILE A 105 1.54 6.37 -5.25
CA ILE A 105 0.57 5.99 -4.23
C ILE A 105 -0.30 7.22 -4.00
N THR A 106 -1.59 7.12 -4.31
CA THR A 106 -2.56 8.16 -3.99
C THR A 106 -3.49 7.64 -2.91
N ILE A 107 -3.61 8.37 -1.81
CA ILE A 107 -4.54 8.07 -0.71
C ILE A 107 -5.57 9.18 -0.70
N LYS A 108 -6.85 8.83 -0.59
CA LYS A 108 -7.96 9.78 -0.43
C LYS A 108 -8.84 9.37 0.73
N ARG A 109 -9.36 10.36 1.45
CA ARG A 109 -10.45 10.18 2.41
C ARG A 109 -11.77 10.17 1.64
N GLY A 110 -12.64 9.22 1.95
CA GLY A 110 -13.88 8.92 1.23
C GLY A 110 -13.73 7.89 0.10
N ASP A 111 -14.87 7.54 -0.49
CA ASP A 111 -14.92 6.72 -1.71
C ASP A 111 -14.43 7.53 -2.92
N LEU A 112 -13.69 6.88 -3.83
CA LEU A 112 -13.30 7.44 -5.12
C LEU A 112 -14.48 7.56 -6.10
N LEU A 113 -15.64 7.02 -5.73
CA LEU A 113 -16.92 7.26 -6.40
C LEU A 113 -17.52 8.56 -5.84
N GLY A 114 -17.19 9.67 -6.49
CA GLY A 114 -17.93 10.91 -6.32
C GLY A 114 -19.39 10.72 -6.74
N SER A 115 -20.28 11.25 -5.91
CA SER A 115 -21.65 11.63 -6.28
C SER A 115 -21.66 12.61 -7.46
#